data_AF-A0A091BST1-F1
#
_entry.id   AF-A0A091BST1-F1
#
_cell.length_a   1.000
_cell.length_b   1.000
_cell.length_c   1.000
_cell.angle_alpha   90.00
_cell.angle_beta   90.00
_cell.angle_gamma   90.00
#
_symmetry.space_group_name_H-M   'P 1'
#
loop_
_entity.id
_entity.type
_entity.pdbx_description
1 polymer ?
#
loop_
_entity_poly.entity_id
_entity_poly.type
_entity_poly.pdbx_seq_one_letter_code
_entity_poly.pdbx_strand_id
1 'polypeptide(L)'
;MMNVDTIILDEFDELLSDSQYHFVENIIHRVPRDHQMIYMSATDKVDPEVLAENTLTIDLSDQKLDQIAHYYISVDKRDRLDLLRKFSNIPEFRGLVFFNSLSDLGAAEERLQFNNVQAVSLASDINVKFRKVILEKFKNHELSLLLATDLVARGIDIENLEYVINFDLARDKETYTHRAGRTGRMGKSGVVITFVTHKEELKKLKKYAPVSEVYLKNQKLHLKK
;
A
#
# COMPACT_ATOMS: atom_id res chain seq x y z
N MET A 1 -35.27 -10.71 -14.84
CA MET A 1 -34.27 -9.85 -15.50
C MET A 1 -33.30 -9.37 -14.43
N MET A 2 -31.99 -9.46 -14.65
CA MET A 2 -31.04 -8.81 -13.74
C MET A 2 -31.23 -7.30 -13.90
N ASN A 3 -31.69 -6.63 -12.85
CA ASN A 3 -31.79 -5.19 -12.77
C ASN A 3 -30.54 -4.70 -12.04
N VAL A 4 -29.56 -4.24 -12.81
CA VAL A 4 -28.35 -3.62 -12.27
C VAL A 4 -28.43 -2.17 -12.68
N ASP A 5 -28.72 -1.32 -11.71
CA ASP A 5 -28.99 0.10 -11.94
C ASP A 5 -27.73 0.98 -11.68
N THR A 6 -26.66 0.39 -11.13
CA THR A 6 -25.39 1.08 -10.85
C THR A 6 -24.19 0.15 -11.01
N ILE A 7 -23.12 0.65 -11.63
CA ILE A 7 -21.80 0.03 -11.69
C ILE A 7 -20.79 0.99 -11.05
N ILE A 8 -19.97 0.47 -10.12
CA ILE A 8 -18.89 1.22 -9.48
C ILE A 8 -17.56 0.55 -9.87
N LEU A 9 -16.69 1.33 -10.49
CA LEU A 9 -15.34 0.94 -10.88
C LEU A 9 -14.34 1.62 -9.92
N ASP A 10 -13.90 0.88 -8.91
CA ASP A 10 -12.87 1.32 -7.97
C ASP A 10 -11.46 0.98 -8.47
N GLU A 11 -10.46 1.79 -8.11
CA GLU A 11 -9.10 1.75 -8.69
C GLU A 11 -9.14 1.77 -10.24
N PHE A 12 -9.91 2.70 -10.82
CA PHE A 12 -10.25 2.72 -12.25
C PHE A 12 -9.03 2.83 -13.17
N ASP A 13 -8.01 3.58 -12.78
CA ASP A 13 -6.70 3.65 -13.46
C ASP A 13 -6.05 2.26 -13.65
N GLU A 14 -6.18 1.37 -12.68
CA GLU A 14 -5.68 0.00 -12.76
C GLU A 14 -6.57 -0.91 -13.62
N LEU A 15 -7.89 -0.71 -13.55
CA LEU A 15 -8.86 -1.43 -14.38
C LEU A 15 -8.67 -1.15 -15.88
N LEU A 16 -8.09 0.01 -16.23
CA LEU A 16 -7.72 0.38 -17.59
C LEU A 16 -6.40 -0.24 -18.08
N SER A 17 -5.69 -0.99 -17.24
CA SER A 17 -4.50 -1.71 -17.69
C SER A 17 -4.84 -2.74 -18.78
N ASP A 18 -3.93 -2.94 -19.75
CA ASP A 18 -4.11 -3.87 -20.89
C ASP A 18 -4.60 -5.27 -20.47
N SER A 19 -4.23 -5.71 -19.27
CA SER A 19 -4.59 -7.02 -18.74
C SER A 19 -6.04 -7.15 -18.23
N GLN A 20 -6.70 -6.03 -17.89
CA GLN A 20 -8.00 -6.00 -17.22
C GLN A 20 -9.09 -5.32 -18.03
N TYR A 21 -8.73 -4.39 -18.93
CA TYR A 21 -9.67 -3.59 -19.70
C TYR A 21 -10.71 -4.45 -20.42
N HIS A 22 -10.28 -5.48 -21.16
CA HIS A 22 -11.20 -6.37 -21.87
C HIS A 22 -12.15 -7.12 -20.94
N PHE A 23 -11.73 -7.46 -19.72
CA PHE A 23 -12.61 -8.13 -18.76
C PHE A 23 -13.70 -7.18 -18.25
N VAL A 24 -13.33 -5.94 -17.92
CA VAL A 24 -14.25 -4.90 -17.44
C VAL A 24 -15.24 -4.50 -18.54
N GLU A 25 -14.72 -4.24 -19.75
CA GLU A 25 -15.52 -3.96 -20.93
C GLU A 25 -16.54 -5.09 -21.18
N ASN A 26 -16.08 -6.34 -21.06
CA ASN A 26 -16.96 -7.48 -21.20
C ASN A 26 -18.11 -7.44 -20.18
N ILE A 27 -17.84 -7.19 -18.90
CA ILE A 27 -18.90 -7.09 -17.88
C ILE A 27 -19.91 -6.01 -18.23
N ILE A 28 -19.44 -4.79 -18.53
CA ILE A 28 -20.29 -3.63 -18.86
C ILE A 28 -21.24 -3.95 -20.03
N HIS A 29 -20.76 -4.65 -21.05
CA HIS A 29 -21.58 -5.05 -22.21
C HIS A 29 -22.70 -6.05 -21.90
N ARG A 30 -22.66 -6.78 -20.77
CA ARG A 30 -23.72 -7.72 -20.37
C ARG A 30 -24.75 -7.09 -19.42
N VAL A 31 -24.50 -5.87 -18.94
CA VAL A 31 -25.39 -5.16 -18.02
C VAL A 31 -26.45 -4.37 -18.83
N PRO A 32 -27.70 -4.22 -18.34
CA PRO A 32 -28.70 -3.37 -19.00
C PRO A 32 -28.17 -1.95 -19.23
N ARG A 33 -28.48 -1.32 -20.36
CA ARG A 33 -27.92 0.01 -20.72
C ARG A 33 -28.35 1.16 -19.80
N ASP A 34 -29.46 1.00 -19.09
CA ASP A 34 -29.97 1.99 -18.15
C ASP A 34 -29.34 1.75 -16.77
N HIS A 35 -28.10 2.20 -16.61
CA HIS A 35 -27.36 2.14 -15.36
C HIS A 35 -26.50 3.39 -15.15
N GLN A 36 -26.30 3.75 -13.89
CA GLN A 36 -25.34 4.78 -13.48
C GLN A 36 -23.92 4.19 -13.45
N MET A 37 -22.95 4.92 -14.01
CA MET A 37 -21.52 4.62 -13.87
C MET A 37 -20.88 5.53 -12.83
N ILE A 38 -20.10 4.95 -11.91
CA ILE A 38 -19.26 5.68 -10.96
C ILE A 38 -17.82 5.19 -11.13
N TYR A 39 -16.90 6.11 -11.39
CA TYR A 39 -15.48 5.84 -11.56
C TYR A 39 -14.71 6.42 -10.37
N MET A 40 -13.92 5.62 -9.69
CA MET A 40 -13.07 6.06 -8.57
C MET A 40 -11.61 5.73 -8.91
N SER A 41 -10.76 6.75 -8.90
CA SER A 41 -9.34 6.63 -9.25
C SER A 41 -8.49 7.38 -8.24
N ALA A 42 -7.31 6.85 -7.92
CA ALA A 42 -6.32 7.52 -7.09
C ALA A 42 -5.36 8.41 -7.92
N THR A 43 -5.38 8.27 -9.25
CA THR A 43 -4.59 9.08 -10.17
C THR A 43 -5.41 9.82 -11.21
N ASP A 44 -4.82 10.87 -11.74
CA ASP A 44 -5.34 11.75 -12.80
C ASP A 44 -5.05 11.24 -14.22
N LYS A 45 -4.50 10.03 -14.35
CA LYS A 45 -4.05 9.46 -15.64
C LYS A 45 -5.16 8.82 -16.47
N VAL A 46 -6.41 8.95 -16.04
CA VAL A 46 -7.56 8.37 -16.73
C VAL A 46 -7.86 9.20 -17.97
N ASP A 47 -7.90 8.53 -19.13
CA ASP A 47 -8.30 9.16 -20.39
C ASP A 47 -9.79 9.56 -20.31
N PRO A 48 -10.16 10.84 -20.47
CA PRO A 48 -11.56 11.25 -20.49
C PRO A 48 -12.39 10.54 -21.57
N GLU A 49 -11.77 10.07 -22.66
CA GLU A 49 -12.45 9.37 -23.75
C GLU A 49 -13.02 8.01 -23.34
N VAL A 50 -12.50 7.38 -22.27
CA VAL A 50 -13.02 6.10 -21.77
C VAL A 50 -14.19 6.26 -20.79
N LEU A 51 -14.53 7.49 -20.41
CA LEU A 51 -15.63 7.78 -19.50
C LEU A 51 -16.96 7.88 -20.25
N ALA A 52 -18.06 7.56 -19.58
CA ALA A 52 -19.40 7.76 -20.13
C ALA A 52 -19.65 9.25 -20.42
N GLU A 53 -20.46 9.54 -21.44
CA GLU A 53 -20.86 10.91 -21.76
C GLU A 53 -21.51 11.61 -20.54
N ASN A 54 -21.17 12.88 -20.34
CA ASN A 54 -21.64 13.71 -19.22
C ASN A 54 -21.19 13.23 -17.82
N THR A 55 -20.09 12.47 -17.73
CA THR A 55 -19.48 12.12 -16.43
C THR A 55 -19.09 13.40 -15.69
N LEU A 56 -19.61 13.57 -14.47
CA LEU A 56 -19.20 14.64 -13.56
C LEU A 56 -17.86 14.27 -12.91
N THR A 57 -16.82 15.06 -13.18
CA THR A 57 -15.51 14.87 -12.54
C THR A 57 -15.45 15.62 -11.21
N ILE A 58 -15.13 14.90 -10.14
CA ILE A 58 -14.82 15.46 -8.83
C ILE A 58 -13.32 15.25 -8.59
N ASP A 59 -12.54 16.32 -8.69
CA ASP A 59 -11.10 16.27 -8.44
C ASP A 59 -10.79 16.56 -6.96
N LEU A 60 -10.13 15.60 -6.30
CA LEU A 60 -9.69 15.70 -4.91
C LEU A 60 -8.15 15.72 -4.79
N SER A 61 -7.43 15.85 -5.91
CA SER A 61 -5.95 15.80 -5.94
C SER A 61 -5.28 16.94 -5.15
N ASP A 62 -5.95 18.08 -5.02
CA ASP A 62 -5.49 19.22 -4.21
C ASP A 62 -5.66 19.01 -2.70
N GLN A 63 -6.32 17.93 -2.25
CA GLN A 63 -6.33 17.60 -0.83
C GLN A 63 -4.95 17.10 -0.41
N LYS A 64 -4.20 17.99 0.25
CA LYS A 64 -2.93 17.61 0.85
C LYS A 64 -3.16 16.50 1.86
N LEU A 65 -2.44 15.38 1.67
CA LEU A 65 -2.19 14.37 2.69
C LEU A 65 -1.25 14.91 3.78
N ASP A 66 -1.53 16.10 4.33
CA ASP A 66 -0.71 16.82 5.32
C ASP A 66 -0.53 16.04 6.63
N GLN A 67 -1.17 14.88 6.74
CA GLN A 67 -1.15 14.00 7.91
C GLN A 67 -0.14 12.86 7.80
N ILE A 68 0.50 12.66 6.63
CA ILE A 68 1.49 11.59 6.45
C ILE A 68 2.91 12.16 6.51
N ALA A 69 3.69 11.71 7.49
CA ALA A 69 5.10 12.00 7.59
C ALA A 69 5.92 10.99 6.77
N HIS A 70 6.71 11.47 5.81
CA HIS A 70 7.53 10.63 4.95
C HIS A 70 9.01 10.67 5.39
N TYR A 71 9.55 9.51 5.73
CA TYR A 71 10.93 9.33 6.18
C TYR A 71 11.68 8.30 5.36
N TYR A 72 13.01 8.35 5.45
CA TYR A 72 13.87 7.26 4.99
C TYR A 72 14.91 6.87 6.04
N ILE A 73 15.33 5.61 5.99
CA ILE A 73 16.48 5.10 6.76
C ILE A 73 17.51 4.58 5.76
N SER A 74 18.73 5.11 5.84
CA SER A 74 19.84 4.58 5.06
C SER A 74 20.34 3.29 5.71
N VAL A 75 20.25 2.16 4.99
CA VAL A 75 20.55 0.83 5.52
C VAL A 75 21.01 -0.09 4.38
N ASP A 76 22.07 -0.86 4.64
CA ASP A 76 22.55 -1.88 3.71
C ASP A 76 21.53 -3.00 3.54
N LYS A 77 21.44 -3.58 2.33
CA LYS A 77 20.45 -4.63 2.04
C LYS A 77 20.47 -5.79 3.04
N ARG A 78 21.67 -6.20 3.47
CA ARG A 78 21.86 -7.28 4.46
C ARG A 78 21.29 -6.95 5.84
N ASP A 79 21.21 -5.67 6.19
CA ASP A 79 20.83 -5.18 7.53
C ASP A 79 19.35 -4.75 7.59
N ARG A 80 18.66 -4.63 6.44
CA ARG A 80 17.24 -4.25 6.35
C ARG A 80 16.34 -5.17 7.19
N LEU A 81 16.61 -6.47 7.19
CA LEU A 81 15.80 -7.44 7.91
C LEU A 81 15.97 -7.31 9.43
N ASP A 82 17.20 -7.11 9.91
CA ASP A 82 17.45 -6.86 11.33
C ASP A 82 16.84 -5.52 11.78
N LEU A 83 16.88 -4.51 10.92
CA LEU A 83 16.19 -3.24 11.17
C LEU A 83 14.67 -3.46 11.31
N LEU A 84 14.06 -4.26 10.45
CA LEU A 84 12.64 -4.59 10.53
C LEU A 84 12.28 -5.33 11.83
N ARG A 85 13.13 -6.27 12.26
CA ARG A 85 13.03 -6.93 13.58
C ARG A 85 13.15 -5.93 14.74
N LYS A 86 13.98 -4.89 14.61
CA LYS A 86 14.06 -3.83 15.63
C LYS A 86 12.78 -2.99 15.68
N PHE A 87 12.12 -2.76 14.55
CA PHE A 87 10.81 -2.10 14.51
C PHE A 87 9.73 -2.92 15.23
N SER A 88 9.67 -4.24 15.01
CA SER A 88 8.70 -5.10 15.69
C SER A 88 8.87 -5.17 17.21
N ASN A 89 10.03 -4.74 17.74
CA ASN A 89 10.29 -4.65 19.19
C ASN A 89 9.86 -3.33 19.80
N ILE A 90 9.37 -2.37 19.00
CA ILE A 90 8.75 -1.16 19.52
C ILE A 90 7.38 -1.55 20.12
N PRO A 91 7.05 -1.16 21.36
CA PRO A 91 5.77 -1.49 21.97
C PRO A 91 4.59 -1.01 21.12
N GLU A 92 3.56 -1.84 20.99
CA GLU A 92 2.36 -1.57 20.19
C GLU A 92 2.60 -1.33 18.69
N PHE A 93 3.80 -1.63 18.18
CA PHE A 93 4.13 -1.38 16.79
C PHE A 93 3.34 -2.28 15.84
N ARG A 94 2.68 -1.64 14.88
CA ARG A 94 2.03 -2.30 13.74
C ARG A 94 2.44 -1.66 12.44
N GLY A 95 3.08 -2.46 11.59
CA GLY A 95 3.58 -2.02 10.29
C GLY A 95 3.06 -2.86 9.14
N LEU A 96 2.57 -2.21 8.10
CA LEU A 96 2.40 -2.83 6.78
C LEU A 96 3.71 -2.66 6.01
N VAL A 97 4.32 -3.78 5.64
CA VAL A 97 5.65 -3.82 5.03
C VAL A 97 5.52 -4.24 3.57
N PHE A 98 5.96 -3.37 2.67
CA PHE A 98 5.89 -3.60 1.24
C PHE A 98 7.21 -4.12 0.66
N PHE A 99 7.09 -5.21 -0.10
CA PHE A 99 8.15 -5.84 -0.88
C PHE A 99 7.83 -5.73 -2.37
N ASN A 100 8.88 -5.65 -3.19
CA ASN A 100 8.73 -5.65 -4.66
C ASN A 100 8.65 -7.06 -5.26
N SER A 101 9.02 -8.10 -4.49
CA SER A 101 9.06 -9.51 -4.92
C SER A 101 8.43 -10.43 -3.87
N LEU A 102 7.64 -11.41 -4.32
CA LEU A 102 7.09 -12.47 -3.46
C LEU A 102 8.19 -13.37 -2.86
N SER A 103 9.28 -13.62 -3.60
CA SER A 103 10.40 -14.43 -3.10
C SER A 103 11.06 -13.80 -1.88
N ASP A 104 11.27 -12.49 -1.94
CA ASP A 104 11.96 -11.74 -0.89
C ASP A 104 11.05 -11.59 0.33
N LEU A 105 9.75 -11.40 0.10
CA LEU A 105 8.73 -11.42 1.14
C LEU A 105 8.69 -12.76 1.87
N GLY A 106 8.67 -13.89 1.16
CA GLY A 106 8.65 -15.22 1.78
C GLY A 106 9.92 -15.51 2.57
N ALA A 107 11.09 -15.20 1.99
CA ALA A 107 12.37 -15.35 2.67
C ALA A 107 12.49 -14.44 3.92
N ALA A 108 11.91 -13.24 3.88
CA ALA A 108 11.85 -12.34 5.02
C ALA A 108 10.92 -12.89 6.12
N GLU A 109 9.74 -13.40 5.76
CA GLU A 109 8.79 -14.01 6.69
C GLU A 109 9.42 -15.15 7.48
N GLU A 110 9.99 -16.14 6.80
CA GLU A 110 10.62 -17.31 7.44
C GLU A 110 11.69 -16.88 8.45
N ARG A 111 12.55 -15.94 8.06
CA ARG A 111 13.63 -15.44 8.92
C ARG A 111 13.11 -14.61 10.09
N LEU A 112 12.06 -13.81 9.91
CA LEU A 112 11.45 -13.04 10.99
C LEU A 112 10.80 -13.99 12.02
N GLN A 113 10.05 -14.98 11.55
CA GLN A 113 9.40 -15.98 12.41
C GLN A 113 10.44 -16.84 13.16
N PHE A 114 11.54 -17.23 12.50
CA PHE A 114 12.65 -17.91 13.16
C PHE A 114 13.26 -17.09 14.31
N ASN A 115 13.21 -15.76 14.20
CA ASN A 115 13.66 -14.83 15.25
C ASN A 115 12.53 -14.42 16.22
N ASN A 116 11.44 -15.19 16.29
CA ASN A 116 10.27 -14.96 17.14
C ASN A 116 9.56 -13.62 16.91
N VAL A 117 9.65 -13.07 15.70
CA VAL A 117 8.87 -11.89 15.32
C VAL A 117 7.47 -12.34 14.86
N GLN A 118 6.44 -11.66 15.37
CA GLN A 118 5.05 -11.84 14.96
C GLN A 118 4.80 -11.18 13.58
N ALA A 119 5.38 -11.77 12.54
CA ALA A 119 5.25 -11.35 11.15
C ALA A 119 4.53 -12.41 10.33
N VAL A 120 3.56 -12.00 9.52
CA VAL A 120 2.88 -12.88 8.57
C VAL A 120 2.73 -12.18 7.23
N SER A 121 2.90 -12.92 6.14
CA SER A 121 2.68 -12.38 4.81
C SER A 121 1.24 -12.54 4.32
N LEU A 122 0.83 -11.59 3.48
CA LEU A 122 -0.31 -11.73 2.60
C LEU A 122 0.23 -11.99 1.20
N ALA A 123 0.14 -13.25 0.79
CA ALA A 123 0.41 -13.70 -0.57
C ALA A 123 -0.90 -13.88 -1.36
N SER A 124 -0.82 -13.80 -2.69
CA SER A 124 -1.98 -13.86 -3.59
C SER A 124 -2.67 -15.22 -3.62
N ASP A 125 -1.98 -16.28 -3.24
CA ASP A 125 -2.43 -17.67 -3.20
C ASP A 125 -3.08 -18.05 -1.85
N ILE A 126 -3.10 -17.15 -0.86
CA ILE A 126 -3.77 -17.39 0.42
C ILE A 126 -5.29 -17.39 0.22
N ASN A 127 -5.95 -18.47 0.63
CA ASN A 127 -7.41 -18.55 0.60
C ASN A 127 -8.05 -17.42 1.43
N VAL A 128 -9.15 -16.86 0.91
CA VAL A 128 -9.96 -15.79 1.52
C VAL A 128 -10.22 -16.01 3.02
N LYS A 129 -10.48 -17.24 3.47
CA LYS A 129 -10.69 -17.54 4.90
C LYS A 129 -9.45 -17.26 5.74
N PHE A 130 -8.27 -17.70 5.29
CA PHE A 130 -7.01 -17.44 5.99
C PHE A 130 -6.63 -15.97 5.95
N ARG A 131 -6.86 -15.29 4.82
CA ARG A 131 -6.67 -13.84 4.69
C ARG A 131 -7.45 -13.08 5.77
N LYS A 132 -8.73 -13.43 5.97
CA LYS A 132 -9.55 -12.83 7.05
C LYS A 132 -8.95 -13.07 8.44
N VAL A 133 -8.51 -14.30 8.74
CA VAL A 133 -7.89 -14.62 10.03
C VAL A 133 -6.62 -13.79 10.26
N ILE A 134 -5.75 -13.66 9.26
CA ILE A 134 -4.51 -12.87 9.37
C ILE A 134 -4.84 -11.40 9.64
N LEU A 135 -5.82 -10.83 8.92
CA LEU A 135 -6.24 -9.45 9.11
C LEU A 135 -6.85 -9.21 10.49
N GLU A 136 -7.66 -10.14 11.01
CA GLU A 136 -8.21 -10.04 12.36
C GLU A 136 -7.11 -10.10 13.43
N LYS A 137 -6.14 -11.01 13.28
CA LYS A 137 -4.97 -11.07 14.19
C LYS A 137 -4.15 -9.78 14.17
N PHE A 138 -3.96 -9.18 12.99
CA PHE A 138 -3.27 -7.91 12.84
C PHE A 138 -4.05 -6.75 13.49
N LYS A 139 -5.38 -6.73 13.33
CA LYS A 139 -6.26 -5.77 14.01
C LYS A 139 -6.21 -5.90 15.53
N ASN A 140 -6.13 -7.14 16.04
CA ASN A 140 -6.09 -7.46 17.47
C ASN A 140 -4.70 -7.35 18.12
N HIS A 141 -3.71 -6.76 17.42
CA HIS A 141 -2.33 -6.60 17.93
C HIS A 141 -1.61 -7.94 18.21
N GLU A 142 -2.06 -9.06 17.63
CA GLU A 142 -1.36 -10.35 17.70
C GLU A 142 -0.20 -10.44 16.69
N LEU A 143 -0.18 -9.54 15.71
CA LEU A 143 0.84 -9.44 14.67
C LEU A 143 1.39 -8.01 14.66
N SER A 144 2.71 -7.86 14.71
CA SER A 144 3.38 -6.57 14.62
C SER A 144 3.70 -6.18 13.17
N LEU A 145 3.89 -7.17 12.30
CA LEU A 145 4.24 -6.94 10.90
C LEU A 145 3.31 -7.72 9.97
N LEU A 146 2.72 -7.00 9.03
CA LEU A 146 2.01 -7.58 7.90
C LEU A 146 2.85 -7.35 6.64
N LEU A 147 3.30 -8.42 6.00
CA LEU A 147 4.17 -8.34 4.82
C LEU A 147 3.32 -8.48 3.56
N ALA A 148 3.49 -7.61 2.58
CA ALA A 148 2.70 -7.66 1.35
C ALA A 148 3.49 -7.19 0.13
N THR A 149 3.01 -7.57 -1.05
CA THR A 149 3.35 -6.90 -2.32
C THR A 149 2.22 -5.96 -2.72
N ASP A 150 2.49 -5.06 -3.67
CA ASP A 150 1.50 -4.10 -4.16
C ASP A 150 0.19 -4.77 -4.61
N LEU A 151 0.31 -5.86 -5.37
CA LEU A 151 -0.83 -6.61 -5.87
C LEU A 151 -1.70 -7.15 -4.73
N VAL A 152 -1.08 -7.67 -3.67
CA VAL A 152 -1.82 -8.33 -2.59
C VAL A 152 -2.44 -7.31 -1.63
N ALA A 153 -1.82 -6.13 -1.48
CA ALA A 153 -2.28 -5.08 -0.59
C ALA A 153 -3.48 -4.28 -1.12
N ARG A 154 -3.77 -4.35 -2.42
CA ARG A 154 -4.95 -3.72 -3.02
C ARG A 154 -6.23 -4.30 -2.42
N GLY A 155 -7.23 -3.42 -2.22
CA GLY A 155 -8.49 -3.78 -1.58
C GLY A 155 -8.38 -4.33 -0.15
N ILE A 156 -7.21 -4.31 0.50
CA ILE A 156 -7.15 -4.58 1.94
C ILE A 156 -7.57 -3.33 2.68
N ASP A 157 -8.69 -3.46 3.38
CA ASP A 157 -9.11 -2.47 4.35
C ASP A 157 -8.47 -2.75 5.71
N ILE A 158 -7.33 -2.10 5.95
CA ILE A 158 -6.67 -2.04 7.26
C ILE A 158 -6.92 -0.66 7.82
N GLU A 159 -7.96 -0.52 8.63
CA GLU A 159 -8.20 0.71 9.36
C GLU A 159 -7.05 1.00 10.32
N ASN A 160 -6.65 2.27 10.42
CA ASN A 160 -5.79 2.78 11.50
C ASN A 160 -4.36 2.23 11.55
N LEU A 161 -3.75 1.98 10.39
CA LEU A 161 -2.32 1.65 10.34
C LEU A 161 -1.47 2.89 10.65
N GLU A 162 -0.62 2.82 11.66
CA GLU A 162 0.27 3.92 12.05
C GLU A 162 1.52 3.99 11.16
N TYR A 163 2.05 2.84 10.75
CA TYR A 163 3.31 2.74 10.01
C TYR A 163 3.15 1.95 8.71
N VAL A 164 3.56 2.57 7.60
CA VAL A 164 3.87 1.89 6.34
C VAL A 164 5.37 1.83 6.19
N ILE A 165 5.92 0.64 5.98
CA ILE A 165 7.35 0.45 5.69
C ILE A 165 7.51 0.00 4.25
N ASN A 166 8.21 0.80 3.45
CA ASN A 166 8.73 0.36 2.16
C ASN A 166 10.06 -0.36 2.41
N PHE A 167 10.01 -1.70 2.53
CA PHE A 167 11.22 -2.51 2.62
C PHE A 167 12.05 -2.39 1.34
N ASP A 168 11.35 -2.37 0.22
CA ASP A 168 11.87 -1.96 -1.08
C ASP A 168 11.23 -0.66 -1.54
N LEU A 169 12.04 0.22 -2.14
CA LEU A 169 11.53 1.43 -2.78
C LEU A 169 10.51 1.05 -3.86
N ALA A 170 9.35 1.73 -3.85
CA ALA A 170 8.32 1.57 -4.85
C ALA A 170 8.84 1.80 -6.28
N ARG A 171 8.30 1.05 -7.24
CA ARG A 171 8.76 1.04 -8.64
C ARG A 171 8.57 2.40 -9.32
N ASP A 172 7.56 3.15 -8.92
CA ASP A 172 7.20 4.47 -9.41
C ASP A 172 6.49 5.30 -8.31
N LYS A 173 6.17 6.55 -8.64
CA LYS A 173 5.53 7.51 -7.72
C LYS A 173 4.09 7.13 -7.38
N GLU A 174 3.39 6.53 -8.32
CA GLU A 174 1.99 6.13 -8.17
C GLU A 174 1.86 4.98 -7.19
N THR A 175 2.64 3.92 -7.39
CA THR A 175 2.81 2.82 -6.43
C THR A 175 3.21 3.35 -5.05
N TYR A 176 4.15 4.30 -4.97
CA TYR A 176 4.53 4.92 -3.69
C TYR A 176 3.33 5.58 -3.00
N THR A 177 2.51 6.31 -3.75
CA THR A 177 1.32 7.00 -3.25
C THR A 177 0.26 6.00 -2.79
N HIS A 178 0.04 4.92 -3.54
CA HIS A 178 -0.87 3.83 -3.15
C HIS A 178 -0.44 3.12 -1.87
N ARG A 179 0.86 2.91 -1.66
CA ARG A 179 1.42 2.38 -0.42
C ARG A 179 1.24 3.35 0.74
N ALA A 180 1.58 4.62 0.54
CA ALA A 180 1.45 5.66 1.55
C ALA A 180 -0.01 5.86 1.99
N GLY A 181 -0.97 5.78 1.07
CA GLY A 181 -2.41 5.89 1.36
C GLY A 181 -3.00 4.75 2.20
N ARG A 182 -2.18 3.76 2.60
CA ARG A 182 -2.56 2.73 3.60
C ARG A 182 -2.44 3.23 5.04
N THR A 183 -1.82 4.39 5.26
CA THR A 183 -1.82 5.11 6.53
C THR A 183 -2.44 6.51 6.33
N GLY A 184 -2.60 7.28 7.41
CA GLY A 184 -3.08 8.66 7.33
C GLY A 184 -4.56 8.82 6.97
N ARG A 185 -5.38 7.78 7.18
CA ARG A 185 -6.82 7.78 6.84
C ARG A 185 -7.67 8.46 7.91
N MET A 186 -8.82 9.00 7.51
CA MET A 186 -9.86 9.55 8.40
C MET A 186 -9.37 10.60 9.41
N GLY A 187 -8.46 11.50 9.01
CA GLY A 187 -7.98 12.57 9.90
C GLY A 187 -6.87 12.15 10.87
N LYS A 188 -6.36 10.91 10.77
CA LYS A 188 -5.27 10.41 11.62
C LYS A 188 -3.90 10.68 10.99
N SER A 189 -2.90 10.89 11.84
CA SER A 189 -1.51 10.95 11.40
C SER A 189 -1.00 9.57 10.95
N GLY A 190 -0.16 9.55 9.93
CA GLY A 190 0.50 8.35 9.43
C GLY A 190 2.00 8.54 9.25
N VAL A 191 2.75 7.44 9.29
CA VAL A 191 4.20 7.45 9.07
C VAL A 191 4.57 6.48 7.96
N VAL A 192 5.26 6.98 6.94
CA VAL A 192 5.84 6.16 5.87
C VAL A 192 7.35 6.16 6.01
N ILE A 193 7.96 4.98 6.12
CA ILE A 193 9.41 4.82 6.23
C ILE A 193 9.91 4.00 5.05
N THR A 194 10.85 4.55 4.29
CA THR A 194 11.48 3.83 3.18
C THR A 194 12.91 3.45 3.50
N PHE A 195 13.24 2.16 3.33
CA PHE A 195 14.63 1.71 3.41
C PHE A 195 15.37 2.05 2.12
N VAL A 196 16.54 2.65 2.27
CA VAL A 196 17.37 3.14 1.17
C VAL A 196 18.78 2.60 1.34
N THR A 197 19.29 1.91 0.32
CA THR A 197 20.68 1.42 0.33
C THR A 197 21.58 2.30 -0.53
N HIS A 198 21.09 2.76 -1.68
CA HIS A 198 21.94 3.50 -2.64
C HIS A 198 21.48 4.94 -2.82
N LYS A 199 22.43 5.83 -3.16
CA LYS A 199 22.14 7.26 -3.43
C LYS A 199 21.13 7.45 -4.57
N GLU A 200 21.07 6.51 -5.52
CA GLU A 200 20.11 6.55 -6.63
C GLU A 200 18.68 6.29 -6.17
N GLU A 201 18.47 5.33 -5.25
CA GLU A 201 17.18 5.11 -4.60
C GLU A 201 16.74 6.37 -3.85
N LEU A 202 17.65 7.04 -3.13
CA LEU A 202 17.34 8.31 -2.45
C LEU A 202 16.93 9.41 -3.44
N LYS A 203 17.66 9.56 -4.54
CA LYS A 203 17.31 10.53 -5.60
C LYS A 203 15.93 10.26 -6.17
N LYS A 204 15.59 8.98 -6.39
CA LYS A 204 14.28 8.57 -6.90
C LYS A 204 13.18 8.83 -5.87
N LEU A 205 13.39 8.44 -4.61
CA LEU A 205 12.45 8.67 -3.51
C LEU A 205 12.14 10.17 -3.31
N LYS A 206 13.15 11.05 -3.41
CA LYS A 206 12.95 12.51 -3.32
C LYS A 206 12.07 13.09 -4.44
N LYS A 207 11.90 12.38 -5.56
CA LYS A 207 10.93 12.75 -6.61
C LYS A 207 9.51 12.29 -6.28
N TYR A 208 9.35 11.33 -5.37
CA TYR A 208 8.04 10.80 -4.98
C TYR A 208 7.41 11.63 -3.87
N ALA A 209 8.18 11.97 -2.84
CA ALA A 209 7.71 12.72 -1.68
C ALA A 209 8.85 13.52 -1.01
N PRO A 210 8.54 14.61 -0.29
CA PRO A 210 9.50 15.28 0.58
C PRO A 210 9.86 14.37 1.75
N VAL A 211 11.10 13.90 1.81
CA VAL A 211 11.56 12.92 2.82
C VAL A 211 12.65 13.48 3.74
N SER A 212 12.57 13.13 5.02
CA SER A 212 13.61 13.39 6.02
C SER A 212 14.31 12.09 6.45
N GLU A 213 15.60 12.16 6.78
CA GLU A 213 16.33 10.99 7.27
C GLU A 213 16.04 10.76 8.76
N VAL A 214 15.77 9.50 9.12
CA VAL A 214 15.61 9.07 10.51
C VAL A 214 16.49 7.87 10.84
N TYR A 215 16.66 7.60 12.12
CA TYR A 215 17.28 6.36 12.61
C TYR A 215 16.52 5.83 13.83
N LEU A 216 16.52 4.51 13.99
CA LEU A 216 15.92 3.83 15.13
C LEU A 216 16.96 3.63 16.24
N LYS A 217 16.71 4.19 17.43
CA LYS A 217 17.55 4.00 18.61
C LYS A 217 16.68 3.92 19.86
N ASN A 218 16.92 2.91 20.70
CA ASN A 218 16.17 2.66 21.94
C ASN A 218 14.65 2.61 21.69
N GLN A 219 14.23 1.87 20.66
CA GLN A 219 12.82 1.70 20.27
C GLN A 219 12.10 3.02 19.90
N LYS A 220 12.84 4.07 19.55
CA LYS A 220 12.29 5.38 19.12
C LYS A 220 12.96 5.85 17.84
N LEU A 221 12.16 6.51 16.99
CA LEU A 221 12.64 7.17 15.78
C LEU A 221 13.20 8.55 16.13
N HIS A 222 14.38 8.86 15.58
CA HIS A 222 15.05 10.14 15.75
C HIS A 222 15.36 10.74 14.39
N LEU A 223 15.14 12.05 14.24
CA LEU A 223 15.56 12.79 13.05
C LEU A 223 17.09 12.88 13.02
N LYS A 224 17.67 12.59 11.85
CA LYS A 224 19.09 12.84 11.59
C LYS A 224 19.23 14.30 11.17
N LYS A 225 19.96 15.09 11.97
CA LYS A 225 20.31 16.48 11.64
C LYS A 225 21.33 16.54 10.52
#